data_AF-A0AAW7YJL7-F1
#
_entry.id   AF-A0AAW7YJL7-F1
#
_cell.length_a   1.000
_cell.length_b   1.000
_cell.length_c   1.000
_cell.angle_alpha   90.00
_cell.angle_beta   90.00
_cell.angle_gamma   90.00
#
_symmetry.space_group_name_H-M   'P 1'
#
loop_
_entity.id
_entity.type
_entity.pdbx_description
1 polymer ?
#
loop_
_entity_poly.entity_id
_entity_poly.type
_entity_poly.pdbx_seq_one_letter_code
_entity_poly.pdbx_strand_id
1 'polypeptide(L)'
;MSLLAVPIIAIVALVISILCLVIIFVLITRHSTKFAVYESQSQAHELLVNSLQSANDDLNTKIRNLSLQQEKSLTDNTFVSKQLEHRIKAIQSQLNSQQDLISQLQTDKGDDKFYSRAIKLAKIGADIDEIVTECELPYAEVEMLISVYQNKAKG
;
A
#
# COMPACT_ATOMS: atom_id res chain seq x y z
N MET A 1 81.82 25.77 65.80
CA MET A 1 81.25 25.65 64.44
C MET A 1 81.39 27.01 63.76
N SER A 2 82.17 27.08 62.70
CA SER A 2 82.77 28.31 62.15
C SER A 2 81.75 29.35 61.66
N LEU A 3 81.94 30.63 62.02
CA LEU A 3 81.11 31.80 61.64
C LEU A 3 80.88 31.96 60.12
N LEU A 4 81.72 31.34 59.29
CA LEU A 4 81.63 31.35 57.82
C LEU A 4 80.60 30.35 57.24
N ALA A 5 80.12 29.38 58.02
CA ALA A 5 79.18 28.37 57.51
C ALA A 5 77.77 28.95 57.26
N VAL A 6 77.28 29.80 58.16
CA VAL A 6 75.93 30.41 58.09
C VAL A 6 75.67 31.15 56.75
N PRO A 7 76.55 32.04 56.24
CA PRO A 7 76.31 32.72 54.97
C PRO A 7 76.32 31.77 53.76
N ILE A 8 77.11 30.69 53.80
CA ILE A 8 77.18 29.72 52.70
C ILE A 8 75.86 28.93 52.59
N ILE A 9 75.32 28.47 53.72
CA ILE A 9 74.00 27.79 53.75
C ILE A 9 72.90 28.72 53.21
N ALA A 10 72.92 30.01 53.58
CA ALA A 10 71.92 30.98 53.12
C ALA A 10 71.94 31.17 51.60
N ILE A 11 73.13 31.27 51.00
CA ILE A 11 73.28 31.42 49.54
C ILE A 11 72.78 30.17 48.81
N VAL A 12 73.13 28.98 49.31
CA VAL A 12 72.68 27.71 48.72
C VAL A 12 71.15 27.58 48.79
N ALA A 13 70.53 27.94 49.92
CA ALA A 13 69.07 27.93 50.07
C ALA A 13 68.38 28.91 49.11
N LEU A 14 68.97 30.09 48.88
CA LEU A 14 68.45 31.09 47.95
C LEU A 14 68.50 30.57 46.50
N VAL A 15 69.62 29.96 46.10
CA VAL A 15 69.77 29.36 44.76
C VAL A 15 68.76 28.23 44.54
N ILE A 16 68.54 27.37 45.52
CA ILE A 16 67.55 26.28 45.44
C ILE A 16 66.12 26.85 45.33
N SER A 17 65.80 27.89 46.09
CA SER A 17 64.49 28.57 46.02
C SER A 17 64.22 29.16 44.64
N ILE A 18 65.23 29.81 44.04
CA ILE A 18 65.12 30.36 42.68
C ILE A 18 64.91 29.24 41.66
N LEU A 19 65.67 28.14 41.75
CA LEU A 19 65.50 26.99 40.86
C LEU A 19 64.11 26.37 40.97
N CYS A 20 63.59 26.20 42.20
CA CYS A 20 62.22 25.75 42.42
C CYS A 20 61.18 26.67 41.78
N LEU A 21 61.34 28.00 41.91
CA LEU A 21 60.42 28.96 41.30
C LEU A 21 60.44 28.90 39.77
N VAL A 22 61.62 28.77 39.15
CA VAL A 22 61.75 28.63 37.69
C VAL A 22 61.08 27.35 37.20
N ILE A 23 61.28 26.23 37.90
CA ILE A 23 60.64 24.94 37.56
C ILE A 23 59.12 25.05 37.67
N ILE A 24 58.60 25.67 38.75
CA ILE A 24 57.16 25.88 38.93
C ILE A 24 56.60 26.77 37.81
N PHE A 25 57.30 27.84 37.44
CA PHE A 25 56.88 28.74 36.36
C PHE A 25 56.82 28.02 35.00
N VAL A 26 57.80 27.17 34.69
CA VAL A 26 57.80 26.34 33.47
C VAL A 26 56.66 25.31 33.49
N LEU A 27 56.36 24.70 34.65
CA LEU A 27 55.24 23.78 34.78
C LEU A 27 53.89 24.48 34.58
N ILE A 28 53.70 25.67 35.16
CA ILE A 28 52.46 26.46 35.01
C ILE A 28 52.25 26.83 33.54
N THR A 29 53.27 27.40 32.88
CA THR A 29 53.19 27.80 31.46
C THR A 29 52.94 26.60 30.54
N ARG A 30 53.58 25.45 30.80
CA ARG A 30 53.35 24.20 30.06
C ARG A 30 51.95 23.61 30.32
N HIS A 31 51.42 23.77 31.52
CA HIS A 31 50.08 23.27 31.85
C HIS A 31 48.99 24.11 31.18
N SER A 32 49.16 25.44 31.14
CA SER A 32 48.22 26.35 30.47
C SER A 32 48.10 26.08 28.97
N THR A 33 49.19 25.79 28.26
CA THR A 33 49.14 25.48 26.82
C THR A 33 48.47 24.14 26.53
N LYS A 34 48.70 23.11 27.36
CA LYS A 34 47.99 21.84 27.23
C LYS A 34 46.50 22.00 27.49
N PHE A 35 46.12 22.80 28.49
CA PHE A 35 44.71 23.03 28.84
C PHE A 35 43.90 23.62 27.68
N ALA A 36 44.46 24.60 26.97
CA ALA A 36 43.82 25.19 25.78
C ALA A 36 43.57 24.18 24.65
N VAL A 37 44.49 23.23 24.44
CA VAL A 37 44.35 22.17 23.42
C VAL A 37 43.30 21.12 23.83
N TYR A 38 43.20 20.79 25.12
CA TYR A 38 42.14 19.91 25.62
C TYR A 38 40.76 20.58 25.54
N GLU A 39 40.66 21.88 25.84
CA GLU A 39 39.43 22.65 25.71
C GLU A 39 38.93 22.69 24.26
N SER A 40 39.83 22.97 23.31
CA SER A 40 39.50 22.94 21.87
C SER A 40 39.05 21.56 21.38
N GLN A 41 39.70 20.48 21.84
CA GLN A 41 39.25 19.13 21.53
C GLN A 41 37.87 18.82 22.11
N SER A 42 37.58 19.27 23.33
CA SER A 42 36.27 19.07 23.96
C SER A 42 35.15 19.74 23.15
N GLN A 43 35.36 20.96 22.67
CA GLN A 43 34.39 21.67 21.83
C GLN A 43 34.17 20.96 20.49
N ALA A 44 35.23 20.44 19.86
CA ALA A 44 35.11 19.69 18.61
C ALA A 44 34.29 18.40 18.80
N HIS A 45 34.50 17.69 19.92
CA HIS A 45 33.72 16.50 20.26
C HIS A 45 32.25 16.85 20.55
N GLU A 46 31.97 17.96 21.22
CA GLU A 46 30.60 18.42 21.47
C GLU A 46 29.85 18.72 20.16
N LEU A 47 30.49 19.41 19.22
CA LEU A 47 29.92 19.66 17.89
C LEU A 47 29.64 18.36 17.13
N LEU A 48 30.57 17.39 17.19
CA LEU A 48 30.38 16.09 16.56
C LEU A 48 29.18 15.34 17.15
N VAL A 49 29.08 15.30 18.48
CA VAL A 49 27.95 14.66 19.19
C VAL A 49 26.64 15.35 18.81
N ASN A 50 26.59 16.67 18.78
CA ASN A 50 25.38 17.40 18.40
C ASN A 50 24.99 17.14 16.93
N SER A 51 25.97 17.07 16.03
CA SER A 51 25.71 16.72 14.62
C SER A 51 25.17 15.29 14.47
N LEU A 52 25.71 14.33 15.23
CA LEU A 52 25.23 12.95 15.24
C LEU A 52 23.83 12.84 15.86
N GLN A 53 23.57 13.59 16.93
CA GLN A 53 22.27 13.66 17.57
C GLN A 53 21.23 14.19 16.58
N SER A 54 21.53 15.29 15.89
CA SER A 54 20.64 15.86 14.87
C SER A 54 20.39 14.90 13.70
N ALA A 55 21.42 14.17 13.25
CA ALA A 55 21.26 13.17 12.19
C ALA A 55 20.39 11.98 12.64
N ASN A 56 20.55 11.52 13.88
CA ASN A 56 19.69 10.49 14.47
C ASN A 56 18.24 10.97 14.60
N ASP A 57 18.02 12.21 15.01
CA ASP A 57 16.68 12.78 15.12
C ASP A 57 16.02 12.89 13.74
N ASP A 58 16.74 13.33 12.71
CA ASP A 58 16.26 13.35 11.32
C ASP A 58 15.91 11.93 10.83
N LEU A 59 16.76 10.94 11.08
CA LEU A 59 16.48 9.54 10.75
C LEU A 59 15.23 9.02 11.48
N ASN A 60 15.09 9.30 12.77
CA ASN A 60 13.92 8.90 13.56
C ASN A 60 12.63 9.54 13.02
N THR A 61 12.67 10.83 12.63
CA THR A 61 11.50 11.48 12.02
C THR A 61 11.15 10.88 10.67
N LYS A 62 12.14 10.55 9.83
CA LYS A 62 11.92 9.86 8.55
C LYS A 62 11.32 8.47 8.74
N ILE A 63 11.84 7.69 9.67
CA ILE A 63 11.29 6.36 10.01
C ILE A 63 9.83 6.49 10.45
N ARG A 64 9.52 7.45 11.33
CA ARG A 64 8.15 7.69 11.80
C ARG A 64 7.21 8.13 10.67
N ASN A 65 7.67 8.99 9.77
CA ASN A 65 6.86 9.42 8.63
C ASN A 65 6.59 8.27 7.65
N LEU A 66 7.61 7.45 7.37
CA LEU A 66 7.45 6.26 6.53
C LEU A 66 6.51 5.23 7.16
N SER A 67 6.60 5.00 8.47
CA SER A 67 5.68 4.07 9.15
C SER A 67 4.24 4.55 9.10
N LEU A 68 4.00 5.86 9.32
CA LEU A 68 2.67 6.45 9.20
C LEU A 68 2.13 6.38 7.77
N GLN A 69 2.97 6.65 6.77
CA GLN A 69 2.59 6.53 5.36
C GLN A 69 2.26 5.08 4.96
N GLN A 70 3.04 4.12 5.47
CA GLN A 70 2.79 2.70 5.24
C GLN A 70 1.48 2.25 5.89
N GLU A 71 1.23 2.65 7.14
CA GLU A 71 -0.03 2.35 7.83
C GLU A 71 -1.23 2.91 7.07
N LYS A 72 -1.17 4.18 6.67
CA LYS A 72 -2.21 4.82 5.85
C LYS A 72 -2.42 4.08 4.53
N SER A 73 -1.34 3.74 3.83
CA SER A 73 -1.41 3.01 2.56
C SER A 73 -2.04 1.63 2.75
N LEU A 74 -1.73 0.92 3.84
CA LEU A 74 -2.35 -0.37 4.17
C LEU A 74 -3.84 -0.22 4.47
N THR A 75 -4.24 0.80 5.24
CA THR A 75 -5.65 1.08 5.52
C THR A 75 -6.41 1.43 4.25
N ASP A 76 -5.87 2.30 3.40
CA ASP A 76 -6.47 2.71 2.13
C ASP A 76 -6.61 1.50 1.19
N ASN A 77 -5.55 0.70 1.03
CA ASN A 77 -5.61 -0.52 0.23
C ASN A 77 -6.61 -1.54 0.78
N THR A 78 -6.71 -1.69 2.10
CA THR A 78 -7.69 -2.59 2.73
C THR A 78 -9.12 -2.12 2.47
N PHE A 79 -9.36 -0.80 2.56
CA PHE A 79 -10.66 -0.22 2.27
C PHE A 79 -11.06 -0.41 0.80
N VAL A 80 -10.14 -0.09 -0.12
CA VAL A 80 -10.33 -0.30 -1.57
C VAL A 80 -10.60 -1.79 -1.87
N SER A 81 -9.84 -2.69 -1.26
CA SER A 81 -10.03 -4.13 -1.43
C SER A 81 -11.41 -4.60 -0.98
N LYS A 82 -11.87 -4.16 0.21
CA LYS A 82 -13.23 -4.45 0.69
C LYS A 82 -14.32 -3.89 -0.23
N GLN A 83 -14.13 -2.67 -0.74
CA GLN A 83 -15.08 -2.06 -1.66
C GLN A 83 -15.16 -2.85 -2.98
N LEU A 84 -14.02 -3.27 -3.52
CA LEU A 84 -13.96 -4.10 -4.71
C LEU A 84 -14.62 -5.46 -4.48
N GLU A 85 -14.39 -6.10 -3.34
CA GLU A 85 -15.02 -7.36 -2.97
C GLU A 85 -16.56 -7.24 -2.96
N HIS A 86 -17.10 -6.18 -2.35
CA HIS A 86 -18.54 -5.91 -2.37
C HIS A 86 -19.08 -5.70 -3.78
N ARG A 87 -18.36 -4.96 -4.62
CA ARG A 87 -18.75 -4.73 -6.03
C ARG A 87 -18.74 -6.03 -6.82
N ILE A 88 -17.70 -6.86 -6.68
CA ILE A 88 -17.59 -8.16 -7.32
C ILE A 88 -18.76 -9.06 -6.90
N LYS A 89 -19.07 -9.12 -5.60
CA LYS A 89 -20.20 -9.91 -5.08
C LYS A 89 -21.54 -9.42 -5.62
N ALA A 90 -21.75 -8.12 -5.72
CA ALA A 90 -22.96 -7.54 -6.30
C ALA A 90 -23.10 -7.90 -7.79
N ILE A 91 -22.02 -7.79 -8.55
CA ILE A 91 -22.00 -8.17 -9.97
C ILE A 91 -22.23 -9.67 -10.14
N GLN A 92 -21.61 -10.52 -9.32
CA GLN A 92 -21.87 -11.97 -9.33
C GLN A 92 -23.33 -12.29 -9.03
N SER A 93 -23.94 -11.62 -8.06
CA SER A 93 -25.37 -11.79 -7.78
C SER A 93 -26.25 -11.38 -8.96
N GLN A 94 -25.91 -10.29 -9.65
CA GLN A 94 -26.63 -9.85 -10.85
C GLN A 94 -26.45 -10.84 -12.00
N LEU A 95 -25.23 -11.33 -12.24
CA LEU A 95 -24.96 -12.35 -13.25
C LEU A 95 -25.73 -13.63 -12.97
N ASN A 96 -25.74 -14.12 -11.74
CA ASN A 96 -26.53 -15.29 -11.36
C ASN A 96 -28.03 -15.06 -11.62
N SER A 97 -28.57 -13.91 -11.20
CA SER A 97 -29.98 -13.60 -11.47
C SER A 97 -30.31 -13.52 -12.96
N GLN A 98 -29.39 -13.01 -13.78
CA GLN A 98 -29.57 -12.91 -15.22
C GLN A 98 -29.44 -14.29 -15.88
N GLN A 99 -28.53 -15.13 -15.40
CA GLN A 99 -28.37 -16.51 -15.83
C GLN A 99 -29.62 -17.34 -15.50
N ASP A 100 -30.22 -17.16 -14.32
CA ASP A 100 -31.48 -17.79 -13.94
C ASP A 100 -32.62 -17.34 -14.87
N LEU A 101 -32.70 -16.04 -15.16
CA LEU A 101 -33.71 -15.48 -16.06
C LEU A 101 -33.55 -16.03 -17.50
N ILE A 102 -32.33 -16.13 -17.99
CA ILE A 102 -32.02 -16.72 -19.30
C ILE A 102 -32.42 -18.20 -19.32
N SER A 103 -32.15 -18.94 -18.25
CA SER A 103 -32.50 -20.36 -18.15
C SER A 103 -34.02 -20.58 -18.13
N GLN A 104 -34.76 -19.69 -17.46
CA GLN A 104 -36.23 -19.68 -17.48
C GLN A 104 -36.75 -19.38 -18.89
N LEU A 105 -36.24 -18.34 -19.56
CA LEU A 105 -36.63 -18.00 -20.93
C LEU A 105 -36.25 -19.08 -21.95
N GLN A 106 -35.14 -19.79 -21.76
CA GLN A 106 -34.76 -20.93 -22.60
C GLN A 106 -35.69 -22.13 -22.40
N THR A 107 -36.25 -22.30 -21.21
CA THR A 107 -37.26 -23.32 -20.93
C THR A 107 -38.58 -22.98 -21.62
N ASP A 108 -39.00 -21.71 -21.60
CA ASP A 108 -40.19 -21.21 -22.32
C ASP A 108 -40.07 -21.32 -23.85
N LYS A 109 -38.85 -21.32 -24.40
CA LYS A 109 -38.61 -21.55 -25.84
C LYS A 109 -38.95 -22.98 -26.31
N GLY A 110 -39.36 -23.88 -25.42
CA GLY A 110 -39.91 -25.18 -25.81
C GLY A 110 -41.07 -25.05 -26.80
N ASP A 111 -41.93 -24.05 -26.59
CA ASP A 111 -43.11 -23.81 -27.42
C ASP A 111 -42.74 -23.33 -28.83
N ASP A 112 -41.72 -22.47 -28.97
CA ASP A 112 -41.22 -21.99 -30.26
C ASP A 112 -40.81 -23.13 -31.20
N LYS A 113 -40.42 -24.30 -30.67
CA LYS A 113 -40.09 -25.48 -31.49
C LYS A 113 -41.34 -26.05 -32.17
N PHE A 114 -42.46 -26.15 -31.46
CA PHE A 114 -43.73 -26.62 -32.03
C PHE A 114 -44.27 -25.61 -33.05
N TYR A 115 -44.24 -24.31 -32.73
CA TYR A 115 -44.63 -23.24 -33.65
C TYR A 115 -43.74 -23.19 -34.92
N SER A 116 -42.42 -23.27 -34.78
CA SER A 116 -41.51 -23.28 -35.92
C SER A 116 -41.63 -24.53 -36.79
N ARG A 117 -41.96 -25.69 -36.20
CA ARG A 117 -42.29 -26.92 -36.94
C ARG A 117 -43.61 -26.80 -37.68
N ALA A 118 -44.66 -26.29 -37.03
CA ALA A 118 -45.97 -26.07 -37.64
C ALA A 118 -45.90 -25.12 -38.84
N ILE A 119 -45.13 -24.04 -38.76
CA ILE A 119 -44.90 -23.12 -39.88
C ILE A 119 -44.17 -23.82 -41.05
N LYS A 120 -43.23 -24.73 -40.79
CA LYS A 120 -42.55 -25.51 -41.84
C LYS A 120 -43.51 -26.48 -42.53
N LEU A 121 -44.37 -27.16 -41.78
CA LEU A 121 -45.39 -28.06 -42.35
C LEU A 121 -46.43 -27.29 -43.17
N ALA A 122 -46.90 -26.15 -42.66
CA ALA A 122 -47.82 -25.27 -43.39
C ALA A 122 -47.22 -24.76 -44.71
N LYS A 123 -45.91 -24.46 -44.74
CA LYS A 123 -45.21 -24.05 -45.97
C LYS A 123 -45.16 -25.14 -47.04
N ILE A 124 -45.15 -26.41 -46.63
CA ILE A 124 -45.14 -27.56 -47.55
C ILE A 124 -46.57 -27.90 -48.02
N GLY A 125 -47.60 -27.27 -47.42
CA GLY A 125 -49.00 -27.48 -47.76
C GLY A 125 -49.67 -28.61 -46.98
N ALA A 126 -49.13 -28.96 -45.81
CA ALA A 126 -49.76 -29.92 -44.90
C ALA A 126 -51.15 -29.42 -44.45
N ASP A 127 -52.08 -30.36 -44.26
CA ASP A 127 -53.44 -30.05 -43.84
C ASP A 127 -53.53 -29.66 -42.35
N ILE A 128 -54.61 -29.00 -41.94
CA ILE A 128 -54.81 -28.53 -40.56
C ILE A 128 -54.75 -29.70 -39.58
N ASP A 129 -55.43 -30.80 -39.89
CA ASP A 129 -55.45 -32.03 -39.08
C ASP A 129 -54.05 -32.65 -38.91
N GLU A 130 -53.24 -32.60 -39.96
CA GLU A 130 -51.88 -33.14 -39.97
C GLU A 130 -50.95 -32.30 -39.07
N ILE A 131 -51.06 -30.97 -39.11
CA ILE A 131 -50.26 -30.06 -38.29
C ILE A 131 -50.66 -30.16 -36.81
N VAL A 132 -51.96 -30.27 -36.51
CA VAL A 132 -52.48 -30.46 -35.14
C VAL A 132 -51.91 -31.74 -34.53
N THR A 133 -51.92 -32.84 -35.30
CA THR A 133 -51.46 -34.15 -34.83
C THR A 133 -49.94 -34.20 -34.65
N GLU A 134 -49.17 -33.63 -35.58
CA GLU A 134 -47.69 -33.71 -35.56
C GLU A 134 -47.01 -32.67 -34.66
N CYS A 135 -47.65 -31.51 -34.45
CA CYS A 135 -47.12 -30.43 -33.62
C CYS A 135 -47.80 -30.34 -32.25
N GLU A 136 -48.80 -31.18 -31.97
CA GLU A 136 -49.59 -31.20 -30.73
C GLU A 136 -50.20 -29.83 -30.36
N LEU A 137 -50.52 -29.02 -31.37
CA LEU A 137 -51.10 -27.68 -31.21
C LEU A 137 -52.64 -27.73 -31.29
N PRO A 138 -53.38 -26.92 -30.51
CA PRO A 138 -54.83 -26.80 -30.61
C PRO A 138 -55.29 -26.36 -32.02
N TYR A 139 -56.43 -26.88 -32.50
CA TYR A 139 -57.00 -26.51 -33.80
C TYR A 139 -57.11 -25.00 -34.02
N ALA A 140 -57.60 -24.26 -33.01
CA ALA A 140 -57.78 -22.81 -33.11
C ALA A 140 -56.44 -22.06 -33.30
N GLU A 141 -55.35 -22.54 -32.72
CA GLU A 141 -54.02 -21.94 -32.86
C GLU A 141 -53.43 -22.21 -34.25
N VAL A 142 -53.63 -23.42 -34.77
CA VAL A 142 -53.18 -23.81 -36.12
C VAL A 142 -53.93 -23.03 -37.20
N GLU A 143 -55.26 -22.92 -37.07
CA GLU A 143 -56.09 -22.15 -38.00
C GLU A 143 -55.67 -20.67 -38.03
N MET A 144 -55.45 -20.08 -36.85
CA MET A 144 -54.91 -18.73 -36.72
C MET A 144 -53.53 -18.60 -37.37
N LEU A 145 -52.58 -19.49 -37.08
CA LEU A 145 -51.22 -19.47 -37.65
C LEU A 145 -51.22 -19.51 -39.18
N ILE A 146 -52.04 -20.40 -39.77
CA ILE A 146 -52.17 -20.55 -41.21
C ILE A 146 -52.78 -19.29 -41.83
N SER A 147 -53.83 -18.73 -41.22
CA SER A 147 -54.47 -17.50 -41.71
C SER A 147 -53.50 -16.31 -41.73
N VAL A 148 -52.69 -16.14 -40.67
CA VAL A 148 -51.68 -15.08 -40.56
C VAL A 148 -50.56 -15.30 -41.58
N TYR A 149 -50.08 -16.53 -41.74
CA TYR A 149 -49.06 -16.87 -42.72
C TYR A 149 -49.54 -16.64 -44.16
N GLN A 150 -50.74 -17.10 -44.51
CA GLN A 150 -51.34 -16.92 -45.83
C GLN A 150 -51.61 -15.45 -46.14
N ASN A 151 -52.02 -14.65 -45.15
CA ASN A 151 -52.20 -13.21 -45.32
C ASN A 151 -50.86 -12.51 -45.58
N LYS A 152 -49.81 -12.88 -44.84
CA LYS A 152 -48.45 -12.36 -45.05
C LYS A 152 -47.81 -12.81 -46.38
N ALA A 153 -48.21 -13.96 -46.93
CA ALA A 153 -47.74 -14.45 -48.22
C ALA A 153 -48.50 -13.85 -49.42
N LYS A 154 -49.66 -13.22 -49.19
CA LYS A 154 -50.49 -12.58 -50.21
C LYS A 154 -50.29 -11.06 -50.30
N GLY A 155 -49.57 -10.45 -49.36
CA GLY A 155 -49.12 -9.05 -49.39
C GLY A 155 -47.64 -8.94 -49.72
#